data_AF-A0A1D6G4Q6-F1
#
_entry.id   AF-A0A1D6G4Q6-F1
#
_cell.length_a   1.000
_cell.length_b   1.000
_cell.length_c   1.000
_cell.angle_alpha   90.00
_cell.angle_beta   90.00
_cell.angle_gamma   90.00
#
_symmetry.space_group_name_H-M   'P 1'
#
loop_
_entity.id
_entity.type
_entity.pdbx_description
1 polymer ?
#
loop_
_entity_poly.entity_id
_entity_poly.type
_entity_poly.pdbx_seq_one_letter_code
_entity_poly.pdbx_strand_id
1 'polypeptide(L)'
;MWRMRGVPDSRVETGDCIEFDRDDELFATAGVSKCIKVFEFSTVVNEPSDVHCPVVEMATRSKLSCLSWNKYSKNIIASSDYEGIVTVWDIQTRQSVMEYEEHEKRAWSVDFSRTDSSMHLMVRS
;
A
#
# COMPACT_ATOMS: atom_id res chain seq x y z
N MET A 1 10.89 14.14 13.64
CA MET A 1 9.81 14.95 13.04
C MET A 1 10.14 15.14 11.57
N TRP A 2 9.69 14.23 10.71
CA TRP A 2 9.93 14.34 9.27
C TRP A 2 8.67 14.91 8.63
N ARG A 3 8.77 16.13 8.09
CA ARG A 3 7.71 16.77 7.30
C ARG A 3 8.29 16.95 5.90
N MET A 4 7.88 16.11 4.94
CA MET A 4 8.11 16.41 3.53
C MET A 4 7.22 17.58 3.14
N ARG A 5 7.80 18.56 2.44
CA ARG A 5 7.12 19.75 1.96
C ARG A 5 6.31 19.41 0.70
N GLY A 6 5.06 19.86 0.68
CA GLY A 6 4.32 20.22 -0.53
C GLY A 6 3.63 19.07 -1.27
N VAL A 7 2.41 18.75 -0.87
CA VAL A 7 1.36 18.23 -1.77
C VAL A 7 0.16 19.17 -1.61
N PRO A 8 -0.48 19.65 -2.69
CA PRO A 8 -1.64 20.56 -2.59
C PRO A 8 -2.82 19.88 -1.90
N ASP A 9 -3.53 20.67 -1.08
CA ASP A 9 -4.63 20.25 -0.21
C ASP A 9 -5.80 19.58 -0.97
N SER A 10 -5.99 18.29 -0.72
CA SER A 10 -7.31 17.69 -0.64
C SER A 10 -7.32 16.68 0.51
N ARG A 11 -7.73 17.15 1.70
CA ARG A 11 -8.03 16.33 2.90
C ARG A 11 -6.96 15.29 3.24
N VAL A 12 -5.96 15.72 4.00
CA VAL A 12 -5.03 14.79 4.66
C VAL A 12 -5.81 13.98 5.71
N GLU A 13 -6.34 12.83 5.33
CA GLU A 13 -6.98 11.90 6.24
C GLU A 13 -5.87 11.25 7.07
N THR A 14 -5.73 11.69 8.32
CA THR A 14 -4.74 11.19 9.27
C THR A 14 -4.97 9.70 9.53
N GLY A 15 -4.32 8.85 8.76
CA GLY A 15 -4.51 7.39 8.79
C GLY A 15 -3.95 6.64 7.57
N ASP A 16 -3.48 7.36 6.56
CA ASP A 16 -2.95 6.75 5.34
C ASP A 16 -1.51 6.22 5.51
N CYS A 17 -1.25 5.09 4.87
CA CYS A 17 0.06 4.46 4.77
C CYS A 17 0.64 4.66 3.36
N ILE A 18 1.97 4.76 3.29
CA ILE A 18 2.73 4.93 2.06
C ILE A 18 3.93 3.98 2.08
N GLU A 19 4.15 3.24 1.00
CA GLU A 19 5.27 2.31 0.87
C GLU A 19 5.84 2.34 -0.55
N PHE A 20 7.17 2.23 -0.64
CA PHE A 20 7.88 2.12 -1.91
C PHE A 20 8.03 0.66 -2.34
N ASP A 21 8.12 0.47 -3.66
CA ASP A 21 8.47 -0.82 -4.23
C ASP A 21 9.92 -1.20 -3.89
N ARG A 22 10.44 -2.25 -4.54
CA ARG A 22 11.80 -2.70 -4.29
C ARG A 22 12.83 -1.75 -4.91
N ASP A 23 12.52 -1.19 -6.07
CA ASP A 23 13.47 -0.44 -6.89
C ASP A 23 13.34 1.09 -6.72
N ASP A 24 12.46 1.55 -5.82
CA ASP A 24 12.10 2.97 -5.58
C ASP A 24 11.57 3.70 -6.84
N GLU A 25 10.98 2.95 -7.77
CA GLU A 25 10.37 3.48 -8.99
C GLU A 25 8.87 3.76 -8.80
N LEU A 26 8.21 2.96 -7.96
CA LEU A 26 6.79 3.08 -7.67
C LEU A 26 6.58 3.25 -6.16
N PHE A 27 5.52 3.97 -5.80
CA PHE A 27 5.03 3.98 -4.42
C PHE A 27 3.53 3.79 -4.38
N ALA A 28 3.06 3.13 -3.33
CA ALA A 28 1.66 2.86 -3.08
C ALA A 28 1.17 3.67 -1.88
N THR A 29 -0.06 4.16 -1.96
CA THR A 29 -0.77 4.80 -0.85
C THR A 29 -2.07 4.06 -0.59
N ALA A 30 -2.43 3.88 0.68
CA ALA A 30 -3.73 3.38 1.07
C ALA A 30 -4.14 3.89 2.43
N GLY A 31 -5.44 3.84 2.73
CA GLY A 31 -5.93 4.16 4.06
C GLY A 31 -7.44 4.16 4.12
N VAL A 32 -8.04 5.26 4.56
CA VAL A 32 -9.49 5.30 4.81
C VAL A 32 -10.33 5.43 3.53
N SER A 33 -9.69 5.76 2.40
CA SER A 33 -10.29 5.83 1.06
C SER A 33 -10.76 4.49 0.51
N LYS A 34 -10.40 3.37 1.16
CA LYS A 34 -10.71 2.00 0.72
C LYS A 34 -10.21 1.68 -0.69
N CYS A 35 -9.03 2.20 -1.03
CA CYS A 35 -8.33 1.79 -2.22
C CYS A 35 -6.82 1.85 -2.01
N ILE A 36 -6.11 1.00 -2.75
CA ILE A 36 -4.66 1.06 -2.92
C ILE A 36 -4.41 1.78 -4.23
N LYS A 37 -3.70 2.90 -4.16
CA LYS A 37 -3.28 3.67 -5.33
C LYS A 37 -1.78 3.55 -5.50
N VAL A 38 -1.33 3.23 -6.69
CA VAL A 38 0.10 3.14 -7.04
C VAL A 38 0.44 4.27 -7.98
N PHE A 39 1.58 4.90 -7.74
CA PHE A 39 2.08 6.04 -8.50
C PHE A 39 3.50 5.77 -8.96
N GLU A 40 3.86 6.36 -10.09
CA GLU A 40 5.24 6.39 -10.55
C GLU A 40 5.97 7.57 -9.89
N PHE A 41 7.05 7.29 -9.18
CA PHE A 41 7.77 8.29 -8.39
C PHE A 41 8.34 9.39 -9.26
N SER A 42 8.98 9.05 -10.38
CA SER A 42 9.56 10.01 -11.33
C SER A 42 8.53 10.99 -11.88
N THR A 43 7.33 10.52 -12.21
CA THR A 43 6.25 11.38 -12.69
C THR A 43 5.81 12.35 -11.59
N VAL A 44 5.65 11.87 -10.35
CA VAL A 44 5.20 12.72 -9.23
C VAL A 44 6.20 13.82 -8.88
N VAL A 45 7.51 13.54 -8.97
CA VAL A 45 8.53 14.52 -8.57
C VAL A 45 8.96 15.49 -9.68
N ASN A 46 8.83 15.10 -10.95
CA ASN A 46 9.36 15.88 -12.07
C ASN A 46 8.28 16.63 -12.87
N GLU A 47 7.03 16.15 -12.88
CA GLU A 47 5.95 16.76 -13.64
C GLU A 47 5.19 17.80 -12.81
N PRO A 48 4.62 18.85 -13.45
CA PRO A 48 3.81 19.84 -12.75
C PRO A 48 2.54 19.23 -12.12
N SER A 49 2.13 19.79 -10.99
CA SER A 49 1.18 19.23 -10.00
C SER A 49 -0.24 18.93 -10.48
N ASP A 50 -0.61 19.33 -11.70
CA ASP A 50 -2.01 19.35 -12.12
C ASP A 50 -2.53 17.98 -12.61
N VAL A 51 -1.66 16.97 -12.79
CA VAL A 51 -2.06 15.65 -13.32
C VAL A 51 -1.28 14.47 -12.70
N HIS A 52 -1.20 14.38 -11.38
CA HIS A 52 -0.68 13.15 -10.74
C HIS A 52 -1.80 12.13 -10.55
N CYS A 53 -2.05 11.35 -11.60
CA CYS A 53 -3.00 10.22 -11.54
C CYS A 53 -2.27 8.93 -11.15
N PRO A 54 -2.91 8.04 -10.36
CA PRO A 54 -2.34 6.74 -10.07
C PRO A 54 -2.25 5.89 -11.35
N VAL A 55 -1.14 5.17 -11.50
CA VAL A 55 -0.94 4.21 -12.60
C VAL A 55 -1.75 2.93 -12.37
N VAL A 56 -2.05 2.61 -11.10
CA VAL A 56 -2.93 1.51 -10.70
C VAL A 56 -3.80 1.95 -9.53
N GLU A 57 -5.08 1.59 -9.57
CA GLU A 57 -6.01 1.74 -8.45
C GLU A 57 -6.74 0.42 -8.23
N MET A 58 -6.69 -0.08 -6.99
CA MET A 58 -7.35 -1.32 -6.56
C MET A 58 -8.31 -1.00 -5.41
N ALA A 59 -9.59 -1.25 -5.61
CA ALA A 59 -10.61 -1.01 -4.59
C ALA A 59 -10.60 -2.11 -3.52
N THR A 60 -10.85 -1.73 -2.27
CA THR A 60 -10.90 -2.64 -1.12
C THR A 60 -12.27 -2.57 -0.44
N ARG A 61 -12.60 -3.61 0.34
CA ARG A 61 -13.90 -3.70 1.04
C ARG A 61 -13.94 -2.82 2.29
N SER A 62 -12.82 -2.74 3.01
CA SER A 62 -12.66 -1.96 4.24
C SER A 62 -11.52 -0.94 4.14
N LYS A 63 -11.43 -0.09 5.17
CA LYS A 63 -10.33 0.87 5.35
C LYS A 63 -9.05 0.09 5.59
N LEU A 64 -7.96 0.53 4.97
CA LEU A 64 -6.66 -0.08 5.16
C LEU A 64 -5.91 0.56 6.31
N SER A 65 -5.18 -0.25 7.06
CA SER A 65 -4.36 0.18 8.19
C SER A 65 -2.89 0.24 7.84
N CYS A 66 -2.42 -0.62 6.93
CA CYS A 66 -1.02 -0.72 6.56
C CYS A 66 -0.86 -1.36 5.18
N LEU A 67 0.26 -1.06 4.53
CA LEU A 67 0.75 -1.69 3.32
C LEU A 67 2.15 -2.24 3.59
N SER A 68 2.51 -3.30 2.88
CA SER A 68 3.90 -3.73 2.77
C SER A 68 4.15 -4.28 1.38
N TRP A 69 5.14 -3.72 0.70
CA TRP A 69 5.53 -4.17 -0.63
C TRP A 69 6.53 -5.34 -0.52
N ASN A 70 6.29 -6.41 -1.28
CA ASN A 70 7.23 -7.51 -1.36
C ASN A 70 8.57 -7.03 -1.95
N LYS A 71 9.66 -7.28 -1.23
CA LYS A 71 11.01 -6.83 -1.61
C LYS A 71 11.74 -7.76 -2.57
N TYR A 72 11.09 -8.82 -3.05
CA TYR A 72 11.60 -9.73 -4.09
C TYR A 72 10.76 -9.62 -5.37
N SER A 73 9.44 -9.63 -5.23
CA SER A 73 8.48 -9.56 -6.33
C SER A 73 7.86 -8.17 -6.43
N LYS A 74 8.32 -7.39 -7.41
CA LYS A 74 7.87 -6.00 -7.65
C LYS A 74 6.36 -5.84 -7.83
N ASN A 75 5.66 -6.87 -8.29
CA ASN A 75 4.21 -6.77 -8.53
C ASN A 75 3.37 -7.13 -7.31
N ILE A 76 3.99 -7.57 -6.20
CA ILE A 76 3.25 -8.10 -5.05
C ILE A 76 3.25 -7.11 -3.88
N ILE A 77 2.06 -6.75 -3.42
CA ILE A 77 1.86 -5.89 -2.25
C ILE A 77 0.86 -6.54 -1.29
N ALA A 78 1.08 -6.40 0.00
CA ALA A 78 0.17 -6.84 1.04
C ALA A 78 -0.49 -5.63 1.69
N SER A 79 -1.75 -5.79 2.09
CA SER A 79 -2.48 -4.81 2.87
C SER A 79 -3.11 -5.47 4.08
N SER A 80 -3.17 -4.77 5.20
CA SER A 80 -4.02 -5.12 6.34
C SER A 80 -5.17 -4.13 6.47
N ASP A 81 -6.31 -4.57 6.98
CA ASP A 81 -7.50 -3.74 7.11
C ASP A 81 -8.05 -3.65 8.55
N TYR A 82 -9.10 -2.83 8.69
CA TYR A 82 -9.75 -2.58 9.99
C TYR A 82 -10.61 -3.74 10.49
N GLU A 83 -10.94 -4.71 9.63
CA GLU A 83 -11.67 -5.91 10.00
C GLU A 83 -10.74 -7.06 10.41
N GLY A 84 -9.42 -6.89 10.26
CA GLY A 84 -8.43 -7.91 10.58
C GLY A 84 -8.02 -8.78 9.38
N ILE A 85 -8.50 -8.44 8.19
CA ILE A 85 -8.19 -9.15 6.96
C ILE A 85 -6.83 -8.69 6.44
N VAL A 86 -6.01 -9.65 6.02
CA VAL A 86 -4.76 -9.39 5.30
C VAL A 86 -4.89 -9.90 3.87
N THR A 87 -4.75 -9.01 2.90
CA THR A 87 -4.89 -9.33 1.47
C THR A 87 -3.57 -9.13 0.76
N VAL A 88 -3.19 -10.09 -0.07
CA VAL A 88 -2.04 -10.00 -0.99
C VAL A 88 -2.57 -9.70 -2.38
N TRP A 89 -2.00 -8.70 -3.03
CA TRP A 89 -2.42 -8.16 -4.31
C TRP A 89 -1.31 -8.32 -5.34
N ASP A 90 -1.70 -8.61 -6.57
CA ASP A 90 -0.86 -8.49 -7.74
C ASP A 90 -1.22 -7.20 -8.47
N ILE A 91 -0.28 -6.26 -8.51
CA ILE A 91 -0.44 -4.90 -9.07
C ILE A 91 -0.59 -4.96 -10.60
N GLN A 92 0.05 -5.92 -11.26
CA GLN A 92 0.02 -6.05 -12.72
C GLN A 92 -1.37 -6.52 -13.19
N THR A 93 -1.93 -7.52 -12.51
CA THR A 93 -3.27 -8.05 -12.81
C THR A 93 -4.39 -7.27 -12.13
N ARG A 94 -4.05 -6.48 -11.11
CA ARG A 94 -4.98 -5.69 -10.27
C ARG A 94 -5.99 -6.59 -9.55
N GLN A 95 -5.55 -7.75 -9.10
CA GLN A 95 -6.38 -8.75 -8.44
C GLN A 95 -5.78 -9.13 -7.08
N SER A 96 -6.65 -9.53 -6.15
CA SER A 96 -6.20 -10.22 -4.95
C SER A 96 -5.74 -11.62 -5.31
N VAL A 97 -4.54 -11.99 -4.87
CA VAL A 97 -3.94 -13.31 -5.05
C VAL A 97 -4.29 -14.21 -3.88
N MET A 98 -4.28 -13.64 -2.66
CA MET A 98 -4.59 -14.35 -1.43
C MET A 98 -5.25 -13.43 -0.41
N GLU A 99 -6.06 -14.01 0.46
CA GLU A 99 -6.72 -13.33 1.55
C GLU A 99 -6.62 -14.20 2.81
N TYR A 100 -6.28 -13.57 3.94
CA TYR A 100 -6.10 -14.21 5.23
C TYR A 100 -7.04 -13.55 6.23
N GLU A 101 -8.00 -14.31 6.75
CA GLU A 101 -8.99 -13.87 7.74
C GLU A 101 -8.66 -14.43 9.13
N GLU A 102 -7.45 -14.16 9.62
CA GLU A 102 -6.95 -14.78 10.86
C GLU A 102 -7.22 -13.93 12.12
N HIS A 103 -7.53 -12.64 11.96
CA HIS A 103 -7.72 -11.73 13.08
C HIS A 103 -9.18 -11.31 13.25
N GLU A 104 -9.73 -11.50 14.44
CA GLU A 104 -11.09 -11.05 14.81
C GLU A 104 -11.19 -9.53 15.04
N LYS A 105 -10.06 -8.82 14.97
CA LYS A 105 -9.94 -7.38 15.23
C LYS A 105 -8.97 -6.77 14.24
N ARG A 106 -9.04 -5.44 14.09
CA ARG A 106 -8.13 -4.64 13.28
C ARG A 106 -6.68 -5.13 13.38
N ALA A 107 -6.12 -5.49 12.23
CA ALA A 107 -4.69 -5.69 12.09
C ALA A 107 -4.03 -4.31 11.93
N TRP A 108 -3.02 -4.00 12.74
CA TRP A 108 -2.40 -2.67 12.74
C TRP A 108 -1.27 -2.53 11.74
N SER A 109 -0.54 -3.61 11.49
CA SER A 109 0.60 -3.61 10.58
C SER A 109 0.79 -4.99 9.97
N VAL A 110 1.21 -4.98 8.70
CA VAL A 110 1.66 -6.14 7.95
C VAL A 110 3.06 -5.85 7.43
N ASP A 111 3.97 -6.82 7.43
CA ASP A 111 5.29 -6.70 6.83
C ASP A 111 5.69 -7.97 6.07
N PHE A 112 6.16 -7.82 4.83
CA PHE A 112 6.84 -8.89 4.12
C PHE A 112 8.23 -9.12 4.72
N SER A 113 8.57 -10.39 4.96
CA SER A 113 9.93 -10.76 5.34
C SER A 113 10.94 -10.25 4.31
N ARG A 114 11.96 -9.54 4.79
CA ARG A 114 13.07 -9.03 3.95
C ARG A 114 14.20 -10.04 3.75
N THR A 115 14.18 -11.14 4.50
CA THR A 115 15.27 -12.13 4.54
C THR A 115 14.92 -13.43 3.81
N ASP A 116 13.66 -13.62 3.45
CA ASP A 116 13.21 -14.81 2.76
C ASP A 116 12.31 -14.44 1.58
N SER A 117 12.57 -15.08 0.43
CA SER A 117 11.81 -14.93 -0.82
C SER A 117 10.41 -15.55 -0.76
N SER A 118 10.13 -16.34 0.27
CA SER A 118 8.81 -16.89 0.53
C SER A 118 7.81 -15.79 0.92
N MET A 119 6.53 -16.01 0.64
CA MET A 119 5.43 -15.08 0.98
C MET A 119 5.11 -15.08 2.49
N HIS A 120 6.13 -15.04 3.35
CA HIS A 120 5.95 -14.94 4.79
C HIS A 120 5.62 -13.50 5.19
N LEU A 121 4.42 -13.32 5.72
CA LEU A 121 3.90 -12.07 6.24
C LEU A 121 3.93 -12.10 7.77
N MET A 122 4.46 -11.04 8.38
CA MET A 122 4.34 -10.80 9.82
C MET A 122 3.22 -9.78 10.06
N VAL A 123 2.27 -10.12 10.92
CA VAL A 123 1.13 -9.24 11.25
C VAL A 123 1.20 -8.87 12.73
N ARG A 124 0.93 -7.59 13.03
CA ARG A 124 0.79 -7.08 14.41
C ARG A 124 -0.65 -6.61 14.63
N SER A 125 -1.29 -7.18 15.65
CA SER A 125 -2.67 -6.91 16.10
C SER A 125 -2.74 -6.18 17.44
#